data_AF-A0A645GEF3-F1
#
_entry.id   AF-A0A645GEF3-F1
#
_cell.length_a   1.000
_cell.length_b   1.000
_cell.length_c   1.000
_cell.angle_alpha   90.00
_cell.angle_beta   90.00
_cell.angle_gamma   90.00
#
_symmetry.space_group_name_H-M   'P 1'
#
loop_
_entity.id
_entity.type
_entity.pdbx_description
1 polymer ?
#
loop_
_entity_poly.entity_id
_entity_poly.type
_entity_poly.pdbx_seq_one_letter_code
_entity_poly.pdbx_strand_id
1 'polypeptide(L)'
;MALDSTCFATGKHIKYLTLILNSKVGNYLLKDSPKTGTGDLLISVQAIEPVKIPVPEYETENRLNIIFDEIINSCLTAELENKINSIVYDLYNLSDEEISFIELQ
;
A
#
# COMPACT_ATOMS: atom_id res chain seq x y z
N MET A 1 -16.72 -9.17 22.50
CA MET A 1 -17.13 -9.52 21.13
C MET A 1 -15.85 -9.54 20.31
N ALA A 2 -15.45 -10.71 19.81
CA ALA A 2 -14.35 -10.78 18.84
C ALA A 2 -14.91 -10.26 17.51
N LEU A 3 -14.19 -9.35 16.86
CA LEU A 3 -14.50 -9.03 15.47
C LEU A 3 -14.02 -10.23 14.65
N ASP A 4 -14.91 -10.86 13.88
CA ASP A 4 -14.60 -11.96 12.94
C ASP A 4 -13.81 -11.44 11.72
N SER A 5 -12.80 -10.60 11.93
CA SER A 5 -12.13 -9.84 10.87
C SER A 5 -10.62 -9.83 10.98
N THR A 6 -10.01 -10.64 11.84
CA THR A 6 -8.56 -10.82 11.84
C THR A 6 -8.16 -11.63 10.60
N CYS A 7 -7.53 -10.96 9.64
CA CYS A 7 -6.98 -11.57 8.45
C CYS A 7 -5.46 -11.67 8.56
N PHE A 8 -4.91 -12.81 8.15
CA PHE A 8 -3.47 -12.98 7.97
C PHE A 8 -3.16 -13.14 6.49
N ALA A 9 -2.48 -12.16 5.91
CA ALA A 9 -1.95 -12.27 4.56
C ALA A 9 -0.60 -13.02 4.59
N THR A 10 -0.46 -14.03 3.74
CA THR A 10 0.79 -14.79 3.57
C THR A 10 1.08 -14.99 2.08
N GLY A 11 2.35 -15.16 1.73
CA GLY A 11 2.75 -15.37 0.34
C GLY A 11 4.13 -14.81 0.03
N LYS A 12 4.58 -15.03 -1.22
CA LYS A 12 5.92 -14.66 -1.68
C LYS A 12 6.16 -13.14 -1.64
N HIS A 13 5.15 -12.34 -2.01
CA HIS A 13 5.26 -10.91 -2.24
C HIS A 13 4.81 -10.06 -1.04
N ILE A 14 4.87 -10.60 0.19
CA ILE A 14 4.22 -9.96 1.36
C ILE A 14 4.85 -8.61 1.75
N LYS A 15 6.19 -8.49 1.64
CA LYS A 15 6.92 -7.24 1.92
C LYS A 15 6.51 -6.15 0.93
N TYR A 16 6.53 -6.49 -0.34
CA TYR A 16 6.06 -5.65 -1.44
C TYR A 16 4.60 -5.19 -1.23
N LEU A 17 3.70 -6.13 -0.95
CA LEU A 17 2.28 -5.82 -0.71
C LEU A 17 2.10 -4.87 0.48
N THR A 18 2.87 -5.08 1.56
CA THR A 18 2.86 -4.20 2.73
C THR A 18 3.24 -2.77 2.37
N LEU A 19 4.29 -2.58 1.56
CA LEU A 19 4.70 -1.23 1.14
C LEU A 19 3.67 -0.57 0.22
N ILE A 20 3.05 -1.30 -0.70
CA ILE A 20 2.00 -0.73 -1.56
C ILE A 20 0.78 -0.32 -0.77
N LEU A 21 0.28 -1.18 0.13
CA LEU A 21 -0.92 -0.87 0.90
C LEU A 21 -0.71 0.31 1.86
N ASN A 22 0.54 0.60 2.26
CA ASN A 22 0.89 1.77 3.08
C ASN A 22 1.34 2.99 2.25
N SER A 23 1.39 2.89 0.93
CA SER A 23 1.70 4.01 0.04
C SER A 23 0.50 4.95 -0.16
N LYS A 24 0.73 6.12 -0.75
CA LYS A 24 -0.35 7.05 -1.14
C LYS A 24 -1.34 6.40 -2.10
N VAL A 25 -0.86 5.60 -3.05
CA VAL A 25 -1.73 4.82 -3.96
C VAL A 25 -2.52 3.77 -3.19
N GLY A 26 -1.92 3.08 -2.23
CA GLY A 26 -2.63 2.10 -1.39
C GLY A 26 -3.78 2.73 -0.60
N ASN A 27 -3.52 3.87 0.04
CA ASN A 27 -4.54 4.64 0.75
C ASN A 27 -5.64 5.11 -0.19
N TYR A 28 -5.28 5.59 -1.38
CA TYR A 28 -6.24 5.98 -2.40
C TYR A 28 -7.13 4.81 -2.83
N LEU A 29 -6.56 3.64 -3.09
CA LEU A 29 -7.30 2.45 -3.52
C LEU A 29 -8.29 1.96 -2.45
N LEU A 30 -8.01 2.22 -1.18
CA LEU A 30 -8.83 1.83 -0.05
C LEU A 30 -9.78 2.94 0.45
N LYS A 31 -9.75 4.14 -0.14
CA LYS A 31 -10.47 5.32 0.37
C LYS A 31 -11.99 5.14 0.46
N ASP A 32 -12.54 4.32 -0.44
CA ASP A 32 -13.97 4.04 -0.55
C ASP A 32 -14.40 2.79 0.23
N SER A 33 -13.49 2.24 1.06
CA SER A 33 -13.83 1.11 1.93
C SER A 33 -14.99 1.48 2.87
N PRO A 34 -15.85 0.51 3.23
CA PRO A 34 -16.93 0.74 4.19
C PRO A 34 -16.41 1.38 5.48
N LYS A 35 -17.21 2.17 6.17
CA LYS A 35 -16.82 2.80 7.44
C LYS A 35 -17.51 2.14 8.63
N THR A 36 -16.84 2.11 9.78
CA THR A 36 -17.44 1.76 11.06
C THR A 36 -18.49 2.79 11.47
N GLY A 37 -19.28 2.48 12.51
CA GLY A 37 -20.16 3.47 13.15
C GLY A 37 -19.43 4.68 13.75
N THR A 38 -18.10 4.62 13.91
CA THR A 38 -17.24 5.72 14.37
C THR A 38 -16.57 6.50 13.23
N GLY A 39 -16.73 6.06 11.98
CA GLY A 39 -16.17 6.71 10.80
C GLY A 39 -14.83 6.16 10.31
N ASP A 40 -14.27 5.16 10.99
CA ASP A 40 -13.01 4.51 10.61
C ASP A 40 -13.21 3.58 9.41
N LEU A 41 -12.21 3.44 8.53
CA LEU A 41 -12.28 2.50 7.41
C LEU A 41 -12.27 1.05 7.90
N LEU A 42 -13.22 0.25 7.41
CA LEU A 42 -13.32 -1.20 7.60
C LEU A 42 -12.69 -1.92 6.41
N ILE A 43 -11.40 -2.24 6.53
CA ILE A 43 -10.65 -2.99 5.52
C ILE A 43 -10.93 -4.49 5.68
N SER A 44 -12.05 -4.95 5.12
CA SER A 44 -12.41 -6.37 5.07
C SER A 44 -11.87 -7.03 3.79
N VAL A 45 -12.03 -8.35 3.66
CA VAL A 45 -11.72 -9.07 2.40
C VAL A 45 -12.44 -8.44 1.20
N GLN A 46 -13.67 -7.98 1.38
CA GLN A 46 -14.47 -7.34 0.33
C GLN A 46 -13.90 -5.97 -0.10
N ALA A 47 -13.19 -5.28 0.79
CA ALA A 47 -12.51 -4.04 0.46
C ALA A 47 -11.20 -4.28 -0.30
N ILE A 48 -10.49 -5.39 -0.01
CA ILE A 48 -9.21 -5.74 -0.63
C ILE A 48 -9.40 -6.44 -1.99
N GLU A 49 -10.40 -7.32 -2.12
CA GLU A 49 -10.66 -8.10 -3.34
C GLU A 49 -10.76 -7.27 -4.64
N PRO A 50 -11.40 -6.09 -4.68
CA PRO A 50 -11.45 -5.26 -5.89
C PRO A 50 -10.15 -4.47 -6.15
N VAL A 51 -9.22 -4.40 -5.20
CA VAL A 51 -7.98 -3.63 -5.32
C VAL A 51 -7.07 -4.27 -6.36
N LYS A 52 -6.68 -3.50 -7.37
CA LYS A 52 -5.80 -3.94 -8.44
C LYS A 52 -4.37 -3.52 -8.14
N ILE A 53 -3.54 -4.48 -7.73
CA ILE A 53 -2.11 -4.27 -7.49
C ILE A 53 -1.33 -4.95 -8.61
N PRO A 54 -0.46 -4.23 -9.33
CA PRO A 54 0.40 -4.83 -10.36
C PRO A 54 1.28 -5.94 -9.76
N VAL A 55 1.59 -6.96 -10.56
CA VAL A 55 2.60 -7.94 -10.16
C VAL A 55 3.97 -7.31 -10.44
N PRO A 56 4.87 -7.22 -9.45
CA PRO A 56 6.14 -6.52 -9.64
C PRO A 56 7.10 -7.34 -10.49
N GLU A 57 7.94 -6.65 -11.25
CA GLU A 57 9.15 -7.25 -11.79
C GLU A 57 10.16 -7.53 -10.67
N TYR A 58 11.02 -8.52 -10.87
CA TYR A 58 12.00 -8.96 -9.85
C TYR A 58 12.86 -7.80 -9.32
N GLU A 59 13.33 -6.91 -10.20
CA GLU A 59 14.19 -5.79 -9.81
C GLU A 59 13.44 -4.79 -8.92
N THR A 60 12.23 -4.41 -9.31
CA THR A 60 11.37 -3.49 -8.54
C THR A 60 10.99 -4.10 -7.19
N GLU A 61 10.62 -5.37 -7.17
CA GLU A 61 10.33 -6.08 -5.92
C GLU A 61 11.56 -6.12 -5.00
N ASN A 62 12.75 -6.43 -5.54
CA ASN A 62 13.97 -6.49 -4.76
C ASN A 62 14.33 -5.12 -4.17
N ARG A 63 14.20 -4.03 -4.95
CA ARG A 63 14.40 -2.66 -4.46
C ARG A 63 13.46 -2.32 -3.30
N LEU A 64 12.18 -2.66 -3.43
CA LEU A 64 11.19 -2.46 -2.37
C LEU A 64 11.46 -3.33 -1.14
N ASN A 65 11.88 -4.58 -1.32
CA ASN A 65 12.24 -5.47 -0.21
C ASN A 65 13.43 -4.95 0.59
N ILE A 66 14.44 -4.37 -0.07
CA ILE A 66 15.58 -3.72 0.61
C ILE A 66 15.10 -2.55 1.46
N ILE A 67 14.23 -1.70 0.92
CA ILE A 67 13.64 -0.56 1.66
C ILE A 67 12.81 -1.06 2.84
N PHE A 68 12.02 -2.12 2.66
CA PHE A 68 11.25 -2.75 3.75
C PHE A 68 12.18 -3.21 4.88
N ASP A 69 13.26 -3.92 4.54
CA ASP A 69 14.21 -4.41 5.53
C ASP A 69 14.95 -3.25 6.22
N GLU A 70 15.24 -2.15 5.52
CA GLU A 70 15.77 -0.92 6.11
C GLU A 70 14.81 -0.32 7.14
N ILE A 71 13.52 -0.22 6.82
CA ILE A 71 12.48 0.30 7.73
C ILE A 71 12.37 -0.58 8.99
N ILE A 72 12.38 -1.90 8.84
CA ILE A 72 12.26 -2.84 9.97
C ILE A 72 13.47 -2.76 10.90
N ASN A 73 14.67 -2.58 10.35
CA ASN A 73 15.90 -2.50 11.15
C ASN A 73 16.13 -1.10 11.75
N SER A 74 15.40 -0.09 11.27
CA SER A 74 15.55 1.29 11.72
C SER A 74 14.19 1.92 12.01
N CYS A 75 13.77 2.90 11.21
CA CYS A 75 12.45 3.50 11.27
C CYS A 75 12.05 4.04 9.90
N LEU A 76 10.74 4.21 9.70
CA LEU A 76 10.23 4.89 8.52
C LEU A 76 10.61 6.37 8.61
N THR A 77 11.28 6.88 7.57
CA THR A 77 11.56 8.30 7.39
C THR A 77 10.74 8.84 6.21
N ALA A 78 10.52 10.16 6.19
CA ALA A 78 9.83 10.80 5.07
C ALA A 78 10.56 10.59 3.73
N GLU A 79 11.89 10.49 3.73
CA GLU A 79 12.67 10.19 2.53
C GLU A 79 12.40 8.77 2.01
N LEU A 80 12.35 7.77 2.89
CA LEU A 80 12.00 6.40 2.52
C LEU A 80 10.56 6.31 2.05
N GLU A 81 9.63 7.00 2.71
CA GLU A 81 8.23 7.07 2.30
C GLU A 81 8.08 7.68 0.90
N ASN A 82 8.73 8.80 0.63
CA ASN A 82 8.73 9.44 -0.70
C ASN A 82 9.34 8.53 -1.77
N LYS A 83 10.42 7.81 -1.43
CA LYS A 83 11.06 6.84 -2.34
C LYS A 83 10.13 5.66 -2.66
N ILE A 84 9.38 5.17 -1.67
CA ILE A 84 8.36 4.13 -1.88
C ILE A 84 7.28 4.67 -2.81
N ASN A 85 6.71 5.83 -2.50
CA ASN A 85 5.64 6.44 -3.30
C ASN A 85 6.07 6.66 -4.75
N SER A 86 7.27 7.18 -4.99
CA SER A 86 7.82 7.34 -6.35
C SER A 86 7.89 6.01 -7.11
N ILE A 87 8.42 4.95 -6.49
CA ILE A 87 8.48 3.62 -7.13
C ILE A 87 7.06 3.08 -7.41
N VAL A 88 6.11 3.34 -6.51
CA VAL A 88 4.72 2.90 -6.68
C VAL A 88 4.03 3.68 -7.80
N TYR A 89 4.27 5.00 -7.93
CA TYR A 89 3.72 5.79 -9.04
C TYR A 89 4.21 5.27 -10.39
N ASP A 90 5.52 4.99 -10.49
CA ASP A 90 6.12 4.41 -11.71
C ASP A 90 5.52 3.04 -12.04
N LEU A 91 5.27 2.20 -11.02
CA LEU A 91 4.69 0.87 -11.19
C LEU A 91 3.27 0.91 -11.78
N TYR A 92 2.48 1.91 -11.41
CA TYR A 92 1.15 2.14 -11.97
C TYR A 92 1.18 2.99 -13.25
N ASN A 93 2.36 3.47 -13.65
CA ASN A 93 2.58 4.33 -14.81
C ASN A 93 1.68 5.58 -14.77
N LEU A 94 1.60 6.20 -13.58
CA LEU A 94 0.77 7.38 -13.34
C LEU A 94 1.38 8.64 -13.94
N SER A 95 0.53 9.53 -14.44
CA SER A 95 0.95 10.88 -14.86
C SER A 95 1.12 11.83 -13.67
N ASP A 96 1.82 12.95 -13.87
CA ASP A 96 1.98 13.99 -12.85
C ASP A 96 0.62 14.54 -12.35
N GLU A 97 -0.38 14.63 -13.24
CA GLU A 97 -1.74 15.03 -12.87
C GLU A 97 -2.42 14.00 -11.97
N GLU A 98 -2.26 12.70 -12.27
CA GLU A 98 -2.82 11.61 -11.45
C GLU A 98 -2.15 11.53 -10.08
N ILE A 99 -0.82 11.69 -10.03
CA ILE A 99 -0.05 11.76 -8.78
C ILE A 99 -0.55 12.94 -7.93
N SER A 100 -0.64 14.13 -8.54
CA SER A 100 -1.13 15.33 -7.85
C SER A 100 -2.54 15.13 -7.31
N PHE A 101 -3.41 14.46 -8.08
CA PHE A 101 -4.77 14.16 -7.64
C PHE A 101 -4.81 13.21 -6.44
N ILE A 102 -3.97 12.17 -6.45
CA ILE A 102 -3.87 11.19 -5.35
C ILE A 102 -3.35 11.85 -4.07
N GLU A 103 -2.35 12.74 -4.17
CA GLU A 103 -1.76 13.41 -3.00
C GLU A 103 -2.68 14.44 -2.34
N LEU A 104 -3.73 14.87 -3.05
CA LEU A 104 -4.77 15.78 -2.54
C LEU A 104 -5.92 15.08 -1.81
N GLN A 105 -6.01 13.74 -1.88
CA GLN A 105 -7.04 12.96 -1.17
C GLN A 105 -6.69 12.78 0.31
#